data_AF-A0A2P6C9G3-F1
#
_entry.id   AF-A0A2P6C9G3-F1
#
_cell.length_a   1.000
_cell.length_b   1.000
_cell.length_c   1.000
_cell.angle_alpha   90.00
_cell.angle_beta   90.00
_cell.angle_gamma   90.00
#
_symmetry.space_group_name_H-M   'P 1'
#
loop_
_entity.id
_entity.type
_entity.pdbx_description
1 polymer ?
#
loop_
_entity_poly.entity_id
_entity_poly.type
_entity_poly.pdbx_seq_one_letter_code
_entity_poly.pdbx_strand_id
1 'polypeptide(L)'
;MKTIIKSLFALSFIFLLFSCTKDKKNEVLVLGTIHGSHLTSEEYSIEKLTKLIQEIKPDLILTEIPPNRFEEAMEGFKRDDSISEPRVSRFPEYTEVIFPLSKTMDFEIIPTAGWSASMAIERQQKLRAISRDTLRKSDWKQYREANRKSDSIMAITGNRNDPYFIHTNTYDSISNIGLGTYNRLFNEELGLGGWDNINIAHYWNIEKILQKYKYQNKRILITYGAGHKAWFLKELRKRDDITLLELKPFLDELK
;
A
#
# COMPACT_ATOMS: atom_id res chain seq x y z
N MET A 1 -51.12 -54.89 1.01
CA MET A 1 -51.36 -53.45 1.29
C MET A 1 -50.86 -53.13 2.69
N LYS A 2 -49.88 -52.21 2.79
CA LYS A 2 -49.52 -51.35 3.94
C LYS A 2 -49.26 -51.98 5.31
N THR A 3 -47.99 -51.98 5.76
CA THR A 3 -47.51 -51.28 6.99
C THR A 3 -46.00 -51.50 7.15
N ILE A 4 -45.18 -50.55 6.68
CA ILE A 4 -44.47 -49.54 7.48
C ILE A 4 -43.18 -50.08 8.11
N ILE A 5 -42.11 -49.84 7.35
CA ILE A 5 -40.70 -49.73 7.71
C ILE A 5 -40.57 -49.02 9.07
N LYS A 6 -40.14 -49.76 10.09
CA LYS A 6 -39.72 -49.21 11.38
C LYS A 6 -38.21 -49.28 11.49
N SER A 7 -37.62 -48.12 11.77
CA SER A 7 -36.34 -47.98 12.46
C SER A 7 -35.06 -48.17 11.64
N LEU A 8 -34.94 -47.38 10.58
CA LEU A 8 -33.63 -46.93 10.05
C LEU A 8 -33.59 -45.40 10.00
N PHE A 9 -33.95 -44.75 11.12
CA PHE A 9 -33.95 -43.28 11.24
C PHE A 9 -33.40 -42.84 12.60
N ALA A 10 -32.27 -43.43 13.00
CA ALA A 10 -31.58 -43.06 14.24
C ALA A 10 -30.08 -42.79 14.03
N LEU A 11 -29.66 -42.46 12.79
CA LEU A 11 -28.25 -42.18 12.49
C LEU A 11 -28.08 -41.13 11.38
N SER A 12 -28.74 -39.96 11.50
CA SER A 12 -28.44 -38.83 10.60
C SER A 12 -28.79 -37.47 11.21
N PHE A 13 -28.49 -37.29 12.50
CA PHE A 13 -28.66 -36.00 13.18
C PHE A 13 -27.44 -35.60 14.02
N ILE A 14 -26.26 -36.10 13.66
CA ILE A 14 -24.98 -35.76 14.29
C ILE A 14 -23.96 -35.46 13.18
N PHE A 15 -24.20 -34.45 12.34
CA PHE A 15 -23.16 -33.88 11.48
C PHE A 15 -23.38 -32.39 11.12
N LEU A 16 -24.37 -31.72 11.73
CA LEU A 16 -24.58 -30.27 11.56
C LEU A 16 -24.08 -29.45 12.77
N LEU A 17 -23.12 -29.99 13.51
CA LEU A 17 -22.16 -29.14 14.22
C LEU A 17 -21.01 -28.86 13.25
N PHE A 18 -21.31 -28.23 12.12
CA PHE A 18 -20.29 -27.40 11.48
C PHE A 18 -19.96 -26.35 12.53
N SER A 19 -18.84 -26.58 13.20
CA SER A 19 -18.20 -25.59 14.04
C SER A 19 -18.28 -24.26 13.30
N CYS A 20 -19.05 -23.31 13.83
CA CYS A 20 -18.86 -21.91 13.51
C CYS A 20 -17.47 -21.53 14.04
N THR A 21 -16.41 -22.06 13.41
CA THR A 21 -15.11 -21.41 13.44
C THR A 21 -15.37 -20.09 12.73
N LYS A 22 -15.63 -19.05 13.53
CA LYS A 22 -15.73 -17.69 13.03
C LYS A 22 -14.47 -17.45 12.22
N ASP A 23 -14.63 -17.35 10.91
CA ASP A 23 -13.54 -17.08 9.98
C ASP A 23 -12.73 -15.90 10.52
N LYS A 24 -11.45 -16.14 10.83
CA LYS A 24 -10.62 -15.15 11.49
C LYS A 24 -10.11 -14.17 10.45
N LYS A 25 -10.73 -13.00 10.42
CA LYS A 25 -10.33 -11.88 9.55
C LYS A 25 -8.85 -11.58 9.70
N ASN A 26 -8.21 -11.23 8.60
CA ASN A 26 -6.84 -10.71 8.64
C ASN A 26 -6.85 -9.30 9.22
N GLU A 27 -5.81 -8.93 9.93
CA GLU A 27 -5.54 -7.55 10.31
C GLU A 27 -4.74 -6.89 9.19
N VAL A 28 -5.18 -5.72 8.72
CA VAL A 28 -4.51 -5.01 7.62
C VAL A 28 -4.19 -3.59 8.05
N LEU A 29 -2.94 -3.18 7.81
CA LEU A 29 -2.45 -1.82 8.01
C LEU A 29 -1.97 -1.24 6.69
N VAL A 30 -2.18 0.07 6.49
CA VAL A 30 -1.57 0.81 5.37
C VAL A 30 -0.59 1.83 5.93
N LEU A 31 0.70 1.57 5.73
CA LEU A 31 1.80 2.41 6.16
C LEU A 31 2.26 3.29 5.00
N GLY A 32 2.04 4.59 5.13
CA GLY A 32 2.62 5.61 4.27
C GLY A 32 4.10 5.80 4.58
N THR A 33 4.94 5.66 3.57
CA THR A 33 6.38 5.98 3.64
C THR A 33 6.63 7.37 3.07
N ILE A 34 7.76 7.97 3.46
CA ILE A 34 8.23 9.28 2.96
C ILE A 34 9.45 9.14 2.03
N HIS A 35 9.70 7.92 1.54
CA HIS A 35 10.80 7.59 0.62
C HIS A 35 12.15 8.11 1.13
N GLY A 36 12.94 8.74 0.25
CA GLY A 36 14.24 9.32 0.58
C GLY A 36 14.23 10.32 1.76
N SER A 37 13.08 10.87 2.14
CA SER A 37 12.99 11.74 3.31
C SER A 37 13.22 10.99 4.63
N HIS A 38 13.12 9.66 4.68
CA HIS A 38 13.50 8.88 5.86
C HIS A 38 14.99 9.04 6.25
N LEU A 39 15.85 9.35 5.28
CA LEU A 39 17.30 9.55 5.51
C LEU A 39 17.62 10.86 6.25
N THR A 40 16.66 11.80 6.28
CA THR A 40 16.88 13.15 6.82
C THR A 40 15.83 13.56 7.84
N SER A 41 14.72 12.83 7.96
CA SER A 41 13.68 13.08 8.94
C SER A 41 14.09 12.53 10.30
N GLU A 42 14.16 13.40 11.32
CA GLU A 42 14.30 12.97 12.72
C GLU A 42 12.99 12.37 13.26
N GLU A 43 11.85 12.86 12.78
CA GLU A 43 10.52 12.45 13.25
C GLU A 43 10.09 11.09 12.71
N TYR A 44 10.56 10.74 11.51
CA TYR A 44 10.27 9.47 10.84
C TYR A 44 11.53 8.91 10.17
N SER A 45 12.58 8.73 10.98
CA SER A 45 13.86 8.19 10.56
C SER A 45 13.78 6.71 10.18
N ILE A 46 14.86 6.20 9.58
CA ILE A 46 15.07 4.76 9.37
C ILE A 46 14.89 3.98 10.67
N GLU A 47 15.50 4.44 11.76
CA GLU A 47 15.38 3.78 13.06
C GLU A 47 13.94 3.70 13.56
N LYS A 48 13.18 4.79 13.45
CA LYS A 48 11.77 4.82 13.85
C LYS A 48 10.91 3.92 12.97
N LEU A 49 11.15 3.92 11.66
CA LEU A 49 10.46 3.01 10.73
C LEU A 49 10.76 1.54 11.07
N THR A 50 12.02 1.20 11.37
CA THR A 50 12.43 -0.13 11.81
C THR A 50 11.69 -0.57 13.07
N LYS A 51 11.69 0.28 14.12
CA LYS A 51 10.99 0.00 15.38
C LYS A 51 9.48 -0.13 15.17
N LEU A 52 8.90 0.71 14.31
CA LEU A 52 7.47 0.64 13.97
C LEU A 52 7.10 -0.70 13.34
N ILE A 53 7.87 -1.18 12.36
CA ILE A 53 7.60 -2.47 11.72
C ILE A 53 7.79 -3.63 12.72
N GLN A 54 8.80 -3.54 13.58
CA GLN A 54 9.01 -4.50 14.68
C GLN A 54 7.85 -4.53 15.66
N GLU A 55 7.23 -3.39 15.97
CA GLU A 55 6.06 -3.32 16.84
C GLU A 55 4.80 -3.86 16.15
N ILE A 56 4.64 -3.57 14.86
CA ILE A 56 3.54 -4.11 14.06
C ILE A 56 3.59 -5.64 14.01
N LYS A 57 4.77 -6.26 13.92
CA LYS A 57 4.93 -7.73 13.81
C LYS A 57 4.09 -8.33 12.68
N PRO A 58 4.27 -7.87 11.42
CA PRO A 58 3.50 -8.39 10.30
C PRO A 58 3.90 -9.84 9.99
N ASP A 59 2.94 -10.63 9.50
CA ASP A 59 3.21 -11.90 8.80
C ASP A 59 3.63 -11.65 7.34
N LEU A 60 3.06 -10.61 6.72
CA LEU A 60 3.26 -10.27 5.31
C LEU A 60 3.52 -8.77 5.17
N ILE A 61 4.49 -8.39 4.35
CA ILE A 61 4.72 -7.00 3.96
C ILE A 61 4.54 -6.85 2.45
N LEU A 62 3.49 -6.14 2.05
CA LEU A 62 3.17 -5.84 0.65
C LEU A 62 3.87 -4.53 0.29
N THR A 63 4.79 -4.56 -0.67
CA THR A 63 5.69 -3.43 -0.95
C THR A 63 5.39 -2.75 -2.28
N GLU A 64 5.75 -1.46 -2.37
CA GLU A 64 5.81 -0.69 -3.63
C GLU A 64 7.04 -1.10 -4.49
N ILE A 65 7.35 -2.39 -4.54
CA ILE A 65 8.35 -2.97 -5.43
C ILE A 65 7.63 -3.61 -6.61
N PRO A 66 8.02 -3.32 -7.87
CA PRO A 66 7.49 -4.03 -9.02
C PRO A 66 7.86 -5.52 -8.96
N PRO A 67 6.92 -6.46 -9.17
CA PRO A 67 7.19 -7.90 -9.10
C PRO A 67 8.38 -8.36 -9.96
N ASN A 68 8.54 -7.79 -11.15
CA ASN A 68 9.62 -8.12 -12.07
C ASN A 68 11.01 -7.58 -11.67
N ARG A 69 11.11 -6.85 -10.54
CA ARG A 69 12.37 -6.35 -9.97
C ARG A 69 12.74 -7.03 -8.66
N PHE A 70 11.80 -7.73 -8.04
CA PHE A 70 11.97 -8.25 -6.70
C PHE A 70 12.99 -9.40 -6.64
N GLU A 71 12.97 -10.30 -7.62
CA GLU A 71 13.88 -11.44 -7.67
C GLU A 71 15.35 -10.97 -7.70
N GLU A 72 15.70 -10.08 -8.64
CA GLU A 72 17.03 -9.48 -8.73
C GLU A 72 17.43 -8.76 -7.44
N ALA A 73 16.53 -7.97 -6.84
CA ALA A 73 16.79 -7.27 -5.59
C ALA A 73 17.04 -8.23 -4.42
N MET A 74 16.25 -9.31 -4.31
CA MET A 74 16.36 -10.31 -3.25
C MET A 74 17.61 -11.19 -3.40
N GLU A 75 17.93 -11.60 -4.62
CA GLU A 75 19.17 -12.34 -4.90
C GLU A 75 20.41 -11.49 -4.60
N GLY A 76 20.40 -10.23 -5.02
CA GLY A 76 21.45 -9.26 -4.69
C GLY A 76 21.61 -9.10 -3.17
N PHE A 77 20.51 -8.87 -2.45
CA PHE A 77 20.55 -8.73 -1.00
C PHE A 77 21.08 -9.98 -0.28
N LYS A 78 20.65 -11.17 -0.70
CA LYS A 78 21.15 -12.43 -0.12
C LYS A 78 22.65 -12.64 -0.36
N ARG A 79 23.16 -12.20 -1.51
CA ARG A 79 24.55 -12.37 -1.91
C ARG A 79 25.47 -11.32 -1.26
N ASP A 80 25.06 -10.06 -1.27
CA ASP A 80 25.93 -8.91 -1.03
C ASP A 80 25.55 -8.10 0.22
N ASP A 81 24.50 -8.49 0.94
CA ASP A 81 23.89 -7.71 2.03
C ASP A 81 23.54 -6.26 1.64
N SER A 82 23.28 -6.06 0.35
CA SER A 82 22.96 -4.76 -0.24
C SER A 82 22.14 -4.96 -1.51
N ILE A 83 21.40 -3.93 -1.91
CA ILE A 83 20.52 -3.97 -3.09
C ILE A 83 21.11 -3.08 -4.17
N SER A 84 21.53 -3.68 -5.28
CA SER A 84 22.01 -2.98 -6.48
C SER A 84 20.94 -2.81 -7.56
N GLU A 85 19.76 -3.44 -7.41
CA GLU A 85 18.66 -3.27 -8.36
C GLU A 85 18.26 -1.78 -8.42
N PRO A 86 18.35 -1.13 -9.61
CA PRO A 86 18.32 0.34 -9.70
C PRO A 86 17.02 1.01 -9.23
N ARG A 87 15.89 0.31 -9.20
CA ARG A 87 14.61 0.87 -8.76
C ARG A 87 14.44 0.77 -7.26
N VAL A 88 14.72 -0.40 -6.68
CA VAL A 88 14.57 -0.71 -5.25
C VAL A 88 15.63 0.00 -4.42
N SER A 89 16.87 0.08 -4.92
CA SER A 89 18.00 0.77 -4.27
C SER A 89 17.77 2.26 -3.96
N ARG A 90 16.73 2.88 -4.56
CA ARG A 90 16.38 4.28 -4.35
C ARG A 90 15.48 4.53 -3.14
N PHE A 91 15.00 3.46 -2.50
CA PHE A 91 14.00 3.51 -1.45
C PHE A 91 14.59 2.99 -0.14
N PRO A 92 14.96 3.89 0.77
CA PRO A 92 15.60 3.50 2.01
C PRO A 92 14.67 2.70 2.93
N GLU A 93 13.35 2.84 2.79
CA GLU A 93 12.39 1.96 3.48
C GLU A 93 12.55 0.48 3.11
N TYR A 94 13.08 0.17 1.92
CA TYR A 94 13.36 -1.19 1.49
C TYR A 94 14.81 -1.59 1.78
N THR A 95 15.78 -0.76 1.39
CA THR A 95 17.21 -1.10 1.51
C THR A 95 17.67 -1.14 2.96
N GLU A 96 17.23 -0.19 3.79
CA GLU A 96 17.72 -0.03 5.16
C GLU A 96 16.80 -0.64 6.21
N VAL A 97 15.55 -0.98 5.85
CA VAL A 97 14.56 -1.47 6.81
C VAL A 97 13.98 -2.83 6.43
N ILE A 98 13.15 -2.92 5.40
CA ILE A 98 12.36 -4.14 5.15
C ILE A 98 13.24 -5.35 4.79
N PHE A 99 14.24 -5.20 3.92
CA PHE A 99 15.15 -6.30 3.61
C PHE A 99 16.03 -6.70 4.80
N PRO A 100 16.68 -5.76 5.52
CA PRO A 100 17.38 -6.08 6.77
C PRO A 100 16.51 -6.77 7.82
N LEU A 101 15.29 -6.30 8.05
CA LEU A 101 14.37 -6.90 9.02
C LEU A 101 13.97 -8.32 8.63
N SER A 102 13.91 -8.67 7.34
CA SER A 102 13.58 -10.03 6.91
C SER A 102 14.63 -11.08 7.30
N LYS A 103 15.81 -10.66 7.80
CA LYS A 103 16.81 -11.57 8.39
C LYS A 103 16.51 -11.94 9.84
N THR A 104 15.72 -11.13 10.53
CA THR A 104 15.51 -11.22 11.99
C THR A 104 14.05 -11.42 12.38
N MET A 105 13.13 -11.14 11.46
CA MET A 105 11.69 -11.30 11.62
C MET A 105 11.15 -12.29 10.60
N ASP A 106 10.13 -13.05 11.01
CA ASP A 106 9.48 -14.07 10.19
C ASP A 106 8.29 -13.48 9.42
N PHE A 107 8.58 -12.70 8.38
CA PHE A 107 7.57 -12.19 7.44
C PHE A 107 7.94 -12.47 5.99
N GLU A 108 6.92 -12.59 5.14
CA GLU A 108 7.08 -12.67 3.68
C GLU A 108 7.04 -11.26 3.07
N ILE A 109 8.05 -10.90 2.27
CA ILE A 109 8.02 -9.69 1.43
C ILE A 109 7.31 -10.02 0.12
N ILE A 110 6.23 -9.31 -0.17
CA ILE A 110 5.44 -9.51 -1.38
C ILE A 110 5.44 -8.23 -2.24
N PRO A 111 6.08 -8.24 -3.42
CA PRO A 111 6.08 -7.07 -4.31
C PRO A 111 4.70 -6.89 -4.95
N THR A 112 4.13 -5.68 -4.85
CA THR A 112 2.78 -5.41 -5.35
C THR A 112 2.67 -4.21 -6.29
N ALA A 113 3.75 -3.48 -6.56
CA ALA A 113 3.65 -2.31 -7.42
C ALA A 113 3.30 -2.69 -8.87
N GLY A 114 2.28 -2.06 -9.42
CA GLY A 114 1.89 -2.15 -10.84
C GLY A 114 2.76 -1.32 -11.79
N TRP A 115 3.84 -0.70 -11.31
CA TRP A 115 4.72 0.11 -12.15
C TRP A 115 5.58 -0.74 -13.11
N SER A 116 5.75 -0.25 -14.35
CA SER A 116 6.82 -0.70 -15.24
C SER A 116 7.65 0.48 -15.74
N ALA A 117 8.84 0.19 -16.26
CA ALA A 117 9.70 1.22 -16.87
C ALA A 117 9.05 1.87 -18.08
N SER A 118 8.37 1.09 -18.94
CA SER A 118 7.67 1.62 -20.12
C SER A 118 6.54 2.57 -19.72
N MET A 119 5.75 2.22 -18.70
CA MET A 119 4.69 3.09 -18.17
C MET A 119 5.26 4.41 -17.65
N ALA A 120 6.37 4.38 -16.91
CA ALA A 120 7.01 5.58 -16.39
C ALA A 120 7.51 6.50 -17.51
N ILE A 121 8.12 5.93 -18.56
CA ILE A 121 8.61 6.67 -19.74
C ILE A 121 7.44 7.31 -20.49
N GLU A 122 6.41 6.52 -20.81
CA GLU A 122 5.23 6.98 -21.56
C GLU A 122 4.52 8.11 -20.82
N ARG A 123 4.25 7.92 -19.51
CA ARG A 123 3.67 8.95 -18.64
C ARG A 123 4.48 10.24 -18.69
N GLN A 124 5.81 10.14 -18.59
CA GLN A 124 6.68 11.31 -18.60
C GLN A 124 6.65 12.03 -19.96
N GLN A 125 6.63 11.29 -21.07
CA GLN A 125 6.52 11.85 -22.42
C GLN A 125 5.19 12.58 -22.61
N LYS A 126 4.07 11.96 -22.24
CA LYS A 126 2.73 12.55 -22.33
C LYS A 126 2.60 13.81 -21.47
N LEU A 127 3.06 13.78 -20.21
CA LEU A 127 3.06 14.98 -19.35
C LEU A 127 3.90 16.12 -19.94
N ARG A 128 5.05 15.81 -20.55
CA ARG A 128 5.84 16.83 -21.26
C ARG A 128 5.10 17.41 -22.47
N ALA A 129 4.41 16.58 -23.25
CA ALA A 129 3.60 17.04 -24.37
C ALA A 129 2.48 17.96 -23.88
N ILE A 130 1.69 17.53 -22.89
CA ILE A 130 0.62 18.32 -22.26
C ILE A 130 1.16 19.67 -21.77
N SER A 131 2.33 19.68 -21.10
CA SER A 131 2.92 20.91 -20.55
C SER A 131 3.32 21.96 -21.61
N ARG A 132 3.47 21.53 -22.87
CA ARG A 132 3.88 22.37 -24.01
C ARG A 132 2.73 22.67 -24.97
N ASP A 133 1.60 21.99 -24.82
CA ASP A 133 0.44 22.17 -25.68
C ASP A 133 -0.30 23.46 -25.32
N THR A 134 -0.38 24.37 -26.28
CA THR A 134 -1.08 25.66 -26.13
C THR A 134 -2.57 25.50 -25.85
N LEU A 135 -3.21 24.43 -26.34
CA LEU A 135 -4.62 24.13 -26.08
C LEU A 135 -4.85 23.63 -24.65
N ARG A 136 -3.80 23.09 -24.00
CA ARG A 136 -3.84 22.55 -22.63
C ARG A 136 -3.30 23.52 -21.58
N LYS A 137 -3.03 24.78 -21.95
CA LYS A 137 -2.47 25.79 -21.04
C LYS A 137 -3.32 26.02 -19.79
N SER A 138 -4.66 25.98 -19.92
CA SER A 138 -5.58 26.12 -18.79
C SER A 138 -5.48 24.95 -17.82
N ASP A 139 -5.52 23.72 -18.34
CA ASP A 139 -5.40 22.49 -17.55
C ASP A 139 -4.07 22.44 -16.82
N TRP A 140 -2.97 22.75 -17.52
CA TRP A 140 -1.65 22.77 -16.92
C TRP A 140 -1.53 23.82 -15.82
N LYS A 141 -2.10 25.01 -16.03
CA LYS A 141 -2.17 26.06 -15.00
C LYS A 141 -2.96 25.57 -13.79
N GLN A 142 -4.15 24.98 -13.99
CA GLN A 142 -4.99 24.44 -12.92
C GLN A 142 -4.26 23.36 -12.12
N TYR A 143 -3.58 22.42 -12.79
CA TYR A 143 -2.75 21.42 -12.13
C TYR A 143 -1.65 22.06 -11.27
N ARG A 144 -0.91 23.03 -11.81
CA ARG A 144 0.15 23.73 -11.07
C ARG A 144 -0.38 24.50 -9.87
N GLU A 145 -1.52 25.16 -10.01
CA GLU A 145 -2.17 25.89 -8.91
C GLU A 145 -2.67 24.95 -7.81
N ALA A 146 -3.27 23.82 -8.18
CA ALA A 146 -3.70 22.81 -7.22
C ALA A 146 -2.52 22.23 -6.41
N ASN A 147 -1.38 21.93 -7.05
CA ASN A 147 -0.18 21.49 -6.33
C ASN A 147 0.34 22.57 -5.38
N ARG A 148 0.48 23.82 -5.85
CA ARG A 148 0.92 24.92 -4.98
C ARG A 148 0.00 25.10 -3.78
N LYS A 149 -1.33 24.98 -3.99
CA LYS A 149 -2.31 25.06 -2.92
C LYS A 149 -2.14 23.91 -1.92
N SER A 150 -2.00 22.67 -2.42
CA SER A 150 -1.71 21.49 -1.59
C SER A 150 -0.45 21.70 -0.76
N ASP A 151 0.66 22.09 -1.38
CA ASP A 151 1.95 22.33 -0.72
C ASP A 151 1.86 23.43 0.33
N SER A 152 1.16 24.53 0.02
CA SER A 152 1.00 25.66 0.95
C SER A 152 0.17 25.27 2.18
N ILE A 153 -0.91 24.52 1.99
CA ILE A 153 -1.72 24.02 3.10
C ILE A 153 -0.94 22.99 3.91
N MET A 154 -0.22 22.09 3.24
CA MET A 154 0.63 21.09 3.89
C MET A 154 1.66 21.76 4.82
N ALA A 155 2.33 22.81 4.34
CA ALA A 155 3.36 23.53 5.09
C ALA A 155 2.86 24.20 6.38
N ILE A 156 1.58 24.57 6.46
CA ILE A 156 0.99 25.24 7.64
C ILE A 156 0.16 24.32 8.53
N THR A 157 -0.21 23.12 8.06
CA THR A 157 -1.14 22.24 8.78
C THR A 157 -0.42 21.19 9.63
N GLY A 158 0.71 20.67 9.14
CA GLY A 158 1.44 19.61 9.84
C GLY A 158 2.78 19.33 9.20
N ASN A 159 3.64 18.58 9.90
CA ASN A 159 4.92 18.18 9.35
C ASN A 159 4.71 17.03 8.36
N ARG A 160 5.00 17.28 7.07
CA ARG A 160 4.90 16.27 5.99
C ARG A 160 5.77 15.02 6.19
N ASN A 161 6.67 15.05 7.18
CA ASN A 161 7.52 13.94 7.58
C ASN A 161 7.13 13.35 8.95
N ASP A 162 6.10 13.86 9.64
CA ASP A 162 5.61 13.32 10.91
C ASP A 162 4.72 12.10 10.65
N PRO A 163 5.07 10.91 11.19
CA PRO A 163 4.27 9.71 10.97
C PRO A 163 2.87 9.82 11.60
N TYR A 164 2.65 10.63 12.63
CA TYR A 164 1.31 10.88 13.17
C TYR A 164 0.46 11.67 12.20
N PHE A 165 1.04 12.67 11.52
CA PHE A 165 0.31 13.52 10.58
C PHE A 165 0.04 12.83 9.24
N ILE A 166 1.05 12.20 8.62
CA ILE A 166 0.87 11.61 7.27
C ILE A 166 -0.18 10.49 7.26
N HIS A 167 -0.45 9.85 8.41
CA HIS A 167 -1.45 8.80 8.54
C HIS A 167 -2.87 9.32 8.81
N THR A 168 -3.09 10.64 8.86
CA THR A 168 -4.43 11.23 9.07
C THR A 168 -5.27 11.37 7.79
N ASN A 169 -6.58 11.52 7.97
CA ASN A 169 -7.50 11.95 6.90
C ASN A 169 -7.21 13.39 6.42
N THR A 170 -6.63 14.24 7.28
CA THR A 170 -6.25 15.61 6.94
C THR A 170 -5.15 15.62 5.89
N TYR A 171 -4.07 14.85 6.11
CA TYR A 171 -3.01 14.67 5.12
C TYR A 171 -3.56 14.17 3.78
N ASP A 172 -4.43 13.15 3.83
CA ASP A 172 -5.07 12.57 2.64
C ASP A 172 -5.89 13.62 1.86
N SER A 173 -6.66 14.43 2.59
CA SER A 173 -7.50 15.48 2.01
C SER A 173 -6.68 16.59 1.34
N ILE A 174 -5.57 16.99 1.97
CA ILE A 174 -4.64 18.00 1.41
C ILE A 174 -4.00 17.43 0.13
N SER A 175 -3.42 16.23 0.21
CA SER A 175 -2.77 15.56 -0.92
C SER A 175 -3.72 15.38 -2.12
N ASN A 176 -5.00 15.11 -1.85
CA ASN A 176 -6.03 14.94 -2.88
C ASN A 176 -6.34 16.23 -3.66
N ILE A 177 -5.99 17.42 -3.15
CA ILE A 177 -6.13 18.68 -3.91
C ILE A 177 -5.31 18.60 -5.20
N GLY A 178 -4.03 18.23 -5.08
CA GLY A 178 -3.13 18.06 -6.22
C GLY A 178 -3.43 16.79 -7.01
N LEU A 179 -3.50 15.66 -6.31
CA LEU A 179 -3.67 14.33 -6.93
C LEU A 179 -5.02 14.17 -7.63
N GLY A 180 -6.11 14.63 -7.01
CA GLY A 180 -7.44 14.59 -7.60
C GLY A 180 -7.56 15.49 -8.84
N THR A 181 -6.92 16.66 -8.82
CA THR A 181 -6.85 17.55 -10.00
C THR A 181 -6.04 16.91 -11.12
N TYR A 182 -4.87 16.36 -10.81
CA TYR A 182 -4.05 15.60 -11.77
C TYR A 182 -4.84 14.44 -12.39
N ASN A 183 -5.54 13.67 -11.55
CA ASN A 183 -6.33 12.54 -11.99
C ASN A 183 -7.45 12.97 -12.97
N ARG A 184 -8.26 13.95 -12.56
CA ARG A 184 -9.37 14.46 -13.39
C ARG A 184 -8.89 15.02 -14.74
N LEU A 185 -7.75 15.70 -14.77
CA LEU A 185 -7.26 16.36 -15.98
C LEU A 185 -6.51 15.42 -16.93
N PHE A 186 -5.78 14.43 -16.40
CA PHE A 186 -4.79 13.71 -17.19
C PHE A 186 -4.90 12.19 -17.12
N ASN A 187 -5.66 11.58 -16.20
CA ASN A 187 -5.61 10.12 -15.99
C ASN A 187 -5.91 9.30 -17.26
N GLU A 188 -6.96 9.69 -18.00
CA GLU A 188 -7.38 9.01 -19.23
C GLU A 188 -6.27 9.07 -20.29
N GLU A 189 -5.77 10.26 -20.60
CA GLU A 189 -4.71 10.47 -21.59
C GLU A 189 -3.41 9.76 -21.21
N LEU A 190 -3.08 9.72 -19.92
CA LEU A 190 -1.88 9.07 -19.41
C LEU A 190 -1.96 7.54 -19.43
N GLY A 191 -3.12 6.95 -19.71
CA GLY A 191 -3.31 5.50 -19.76
C GLY A 191 -2.86 4.85 -18.45
N LEU A 192 -2.12 3.74 -18.51
CA LEU A 192 -1.69 2.99 -17.32
C LEU A 192 -0.85 3.82 -16.33
N GLY A 193 -0.21 4.90 -16.78
CA GLY A 193 0.54 5.82 -15.91
C GLY A 193 -0.28 6.93 -15.25
N GLY A 194 -1.59 6.98 -15.51
CA GLY A 194 -2.53 7.87 -14.82
C GLY A 194 -2.67 7.53 -13.34
N TRP A 195 -3.13 8.48 -12.52
CA TRP A 195 -3.18 8.32 -11.06
C TRP A 195 -4.14 7.22 -10.58
N ASP A 196 -5.40 7.23 -11.01
CA ASP A 196 -6.31 6.12 -10.66
C ASP A 196 -5.85 4.83 -11.32
N ASN A 197 -5.39 4.88 -12.57
CA ASN A 197 -5.02 3.68 -13.32
C ASN A 197 -3.84 2.93 -12.66
N ILE A 198 -2.82 3.65 -12.19
CA ILE A 198 -1.71 3.01 -11.48
C ILE A 198 -2.13 2.48 -10.11
N ASN A 199 -3.00 3.20 -9.38
CA ASN A 199 -3.51 2.73 -8.10
C ASN A 199 -4.39 1.48 -8.25
N ILE A 200 -5.18 1.38 -9.31
CA ILE A 200 -5.91 0.16 -9.68
C ILE A 200 -4.92 -0.99 -9.91
N ALA A 201 -3.83 -0.76 -10.63
CA ALA A 201 -2.82 -1.79 -10.89
C ALA A 201 -2.11 -2.25 -9.60
N HIS A 202 -1.69 -1.32 -8.74
CA HIS A 202 -1.15 -1.62 -7.41
C HIS A 202 -2.13 -2.45 -6.59
N TYR A 203 -3.36 -1.96 -6.49
CA TYR A 203 -4.38 -2.59 -5.67
C TYR A 203 -4.81 -3.95 -6.21
N TRP A 204 -4.80 -4.16 -7.53
CA TRP A 204 -5.08 -5.50 -8.08
C TRP A 204 -4.05 -6.53 -7.58
N ASN A 205 -2.77 -6.17 -7.49
CA ASN A 205 -1.78 -7.08 -6.91
C ASN A 205 -2.00 -7.28 -5.41
N ILE A 206 -2.33 -6.22 -4.66
CA ILE A 206 -2.69 -6.33 -3.23
C ILE A 206 -3.90 -7.25 -3.05
N GLU A 207 -4.96 -7.05 -3.83
CA GLU A 207 -6.22 -7.80 -3.83
C GLU A 207 -5.96 -9.29 -4.06
N LYS A 208 -5.10 -9.67 -5.03
CA LYS A 208 -4.71 -11.08 -5.25
C LYS A 208 -4.12 -11.72 -3.99
N ILE A 209 -3.28 -10.99 -3.26
CA ILE A 209 -2.67 -11.47 -2.02
C ILE A 209 -3.71 -11.56 -0.90
N LEU A 210 -4.55 -10.55 -0.74
CA LEU A 210 -5.62 -10.60 0.26
C LEU A 210 -6.61 -11.74 0.00
N GLN A 211 -6.92 -12.05 -1.27
CA GLN A 211 -7.72 -13.22 -1.62
C GLN A 211 -6.99 -14.54 -1.32
N LYS A 212 -5.69 -14.63 -1.63
CA LYS A 212 -4.87 -15.82 -1.31
C LYS A 212 -4.85 -16.13 0.19
N TYR A 213 -4.75 -15.10 1.03
CA TYR A 213 -4.67 -15.24 2.49
C TYR A 213 -6.02 -15.00 3.20
N LYS A 214 -7.13 -15.03 2.48
CA LYS A 214 -8.47 -14.73 3.03
C LYS A 214 -8.78 -15.59 4.26
N TYR A 215 -9.18 -14.93 5.35
CA TYR A 215 -9.55 -15.56 6.63
C TYR A 215 -8.49 -16.45 7.30
N GLN A 216 -7.21 -16.09 7.17
CA GLN A 216 -6.10 -16.86 7.74
C GLN A 216 -5.50 -16.25 9.01
N ASN A 217 -6.18 -15.27 9.63
CA ASN A 217 -5.71 -14.58 10.83
C ASN A 217 -4.28 -14.00 10.66
N LYS A 218 -4.00 -13.45 9.48
CA LYS A 218 -2.70 -12.83 9.17
C LYS A 218 -2.70 -11.36 9.52
N ARG A 219 -1.57 -10.85 9.99
CA ARG A 219 -1.29 -9.41 10.07
C ARG A 219 -0.52 -8.97 8.83
N ILE A 220 -1.15 -8.15 8.01
CA ILE A 220 -0.68 -7.75 6.69
C ILE A 220 -0.38 -6.27 6.71
N LEU A 221 0.87 -5.90 6.42
CA LEU A 221 1.33 -4.53 6.32
C LEU A 221 1.49 -4.13 4.86
N ILE A 222 0.75 -3.12 4.40
CA ILE A 222 0.90 -2.55 3.06
C ILE A 222 1.80 -1.31 3.17
N THR A 223 2.91 -1.28 2.43
CA THR A 223 3.94 -0.23 2.49
C THR A 223 4.09 0.45 1.13
N TYR A 224 3.71 1.72 1.06
CA TYR A 224 3.73 2.54 -0.15
C TYR A 224 4.00 3.99 0.22
N GLY A 225 4.42 4.81 -0.76
CA GLY A 225 4.47 6.26 -0.57
C GLY A 225 3.15 6.82 -0.05
N ALA A 226 3.21 7.71 0.95
CA ALA A 226 2.04 8.17 1.71
C ALA A 226 0.88 8.71 0.84
N GLY A 227 1.17 9.24 -0.36
CA GLY A 227 0.15 9.71 -1.30
C GLY A 227 -0.82 8.62 -1.80
N HIS A 228 -0.46 7.33 -1.74
CA HIS A 228 -1.31 6.22 -2.17
C HIS A 228 -2.31 5.77 -1.09
N LYS A 229 -2.05 6.10 0.18
CA LYS A 229 -2.78 5.58 1.35
C LYS A 229 -4.29 5.77 1.24
N ALA A 230 -4.75 6.99 0.95
CA ALA A 230 -6.17 7.31 0.87
C ALA A 230 -6.91 6.42 -0.14
N TRP A 231 -6.26 6.15 -1.28
CA TRP A 231 -6.82 5.34 -2.35
C TRP A 231 -6.97 3.88 -1.89
N PHE A 232 -5.93 3.29 -1.29
CA PHE A 232 -6.00 1.92 -0.77
C PHE A 232 -7.02 1.77 0.35
N LEU A 233 -7.05 2.71 1.31
CA LEU A 233 -8.02 2.66 2.40
C LEU A 233 -9.47 2.68 1.88
N LYS A 234 -9.75 3.40 0.79
CA LYS A 234 -11.08 3.41 0.15
C LYS A 234 -11.49 2.03 -0.37
N GLU A 235 -10.58 1.31 -1.02
CA GLU A 235 -10.88 -0.03 -1.55
C GLU A 235 -10.90 -1.10 -0.44
N LEU A 236 -9.95 -1.06 0.49
CA LEU A 236 -9.88 -1.99 1.60
C LEU A 236 -11.12 -1.93 2.50
N ARG A 237 -11.71 -0.74 2.71
CA ARG A 237 -12.96 -0.56 3.48
C ARG A 237 -14.18 -1.27 2.86
N LYS A 238 -14.12 -1.65 1.59
CA LYS A 238 -15.19 -2.42 0.91
C LYS A 238 -15.14 -3.90 1.24
N ARG A 239 -14.04 -4.38 1.84
CA ARG A 239 -13.83 -5.79 2.16
C ARG A 239 -14.48 -6.15 3.49
N ASP A 240 -15.09 -7.31 3.54
CA ASP A 240 -15.71 -7.87 4.75
C ASP A 240 -14.79 -8.88 5.46
N ASP A 241 -13.68 -9.27 4.86
CA ASP A 241 -12.79 -10.35 5.31
C ASP A 241 -11.54 -9.88 6.06
N ILE A 242 -11.43 -8.58 6.29
CA ILE A 242 -10.32 -7.95 7.02
C ILE A 242 -10.82 -7.06 8.16
N THR A 243 -9.94 -6.83 9.11
CA THR A 243 -10.01 -5.75 10.10
C THR A 243 -8.95 -4.74 9.73
N LEU A 244 -9.37 -3.54 9.31
CA LEU A 244 -8.43 -2.44 9.10
C LEU A 244 -8.02 -1.85 10.43
N LEU A 245 -6.71 -1.83 10.71
CA LEU A 245 -6.16 -1.22 11.91
C LEU A 245 -5.58 0.16 11.58
N GLU A 246 -5.69 1.05 12.56
CA GLU A 246 -5.06 2.37 12.52
C GLU A 246 -3.59 2.28 12.91
N LEU A 247 -2.74 3.13 12.34
CA LEU A 247 -1.30 3.15 12.66
C LEU A 247 -0.98 3.79 14.02
N LYS A 248 -1.83 4.71 14.48
CA LYS A 248 -1.57 5.52 15.68
C LYS A 248 -1.23 4.69 16.93
N PRO A 249 -1.94 3.61 17.28
CA PRO A 249 -1.60 2.80 18.45
C PRO A 249 -0.16 2.27 18.42
N PHE A 250 0.31 1.81 17.25
CA PHE A 250 1.68 1.30 17.08
C PHE A 250 2.73 2.42 17.18
N LEU A 251 2.39 3.62 16.73
CA LEU A 251 3.27 4.79 16.87
C LEU A 251 3.39 5.26 18.33
N ASP A 252 2.33 5.12 19.12
CA ASP A 252 2.32 5.52 20.53
C ASP A 252 3.25 4.65 21.38
N GLU A 253 3.48 3.39 21.01
CA GLU A 253 4.43 2.47 21.68
C GLU A 253 5.91 2.83 21.43
N LEU A 254 6.21 3.74 20.49
CA LEU A 254 7.58 4.17 20.19
C LEU A 254 8.03 5.39 21.01
N LYS A 255 7.17 5.89 21.90
CA LYS A 255 7.42 7.07 22.74
C LYS A 255 8.25 6.76 23.98
#